data_AF-G4U0Q0-F1
#
_entry.id   AF-G4U0Q0-F1
#
_cell.length_a   1.000
_cell.length_b   1.000
_cell.length_c   1.000
_cell.angle_alpha   90.00
_cell.angle_beta   90.00
_cell.angle_gamma   90.00
#
_symmetry.space_group_name_H-M   'P 1'
#
loop_
_entity.id
_entity.type
_entity.pdbx_description
1 polymer ?
#
loop_
_entity_poly.entity_id
_entity_poly.type
_entity_poly.pdbx_seq_one_letter_code
_entity_poly.pdbx_strand_id
1 'polypeptide(L)'
;MVKDELKARFKIHDQGPTSFLLGVKLERDRQSHTISLSQPAYIEQILETYKIQDCNGADTPMAEKPLLSTKDSPQTEQEKLEMRNVPYRDSLGKLIYLATATRPDISYTVGVLCQFSENPGQAHWLALKRVLRYLRKTTNYKLTYGLKPDSDELFTTHSDADLGGNADNTRSTAGFVMSIGGGAVMWSSRLQRHTSLSSTESEYTTASATGCEMIWMRSFLDEIGYDTASYPSTLFVDNASAIQVAKNPEHQSTMKHVHRSFNWIRERVANNEIRVAHIPGAVNVADIFTKPLGRIKFEQFAKMLGLIPHPHARTQSMR
;
A
#
# COMPACT_ATOMS: atom_id res chain seq x y z
N MET A 1 -0.66 -1.77 34.87
CA MET A 1 -1.22 -0.39 34.82
C MET A 1 -2.38 -0.30 33.84
N VAL A 2 -2.19 -0.16 32.52
CA VAL A 2 -3.33 -0.03 31.56
C VAL A 2 -4.29 -1.23 31.58
N LYS A 3 -3.77 -2.47 31.60
CA LYS A 3 -4.62 -3.68 31.66
C LYS A 3 -5.47 -3.73 32.93
N ASP A 4 -4.94 -3.24 34.05
CA ASP A 4 -5.60 -3.28 35.35
C ASP A 4 -6.68 -2.19 35.43
N GLU A 5 -6.40 -1.00 34.91
CA GLU A 5 -7.38 0.08 34.74
C GLU A 5 -8.55 -0.33 33.84
N LEU A 6 -8.26 -1.02 32.74
CA LEU A 6 -9.29 -1.54 31.85
C LEU A 6 -10.13 -2.65 32.52
N LYS A 7 -9.50 -3.57 33.25
CA LYS A 7 -10.21 -4.62 34.02
C LYS A 7 -11.09 -4.05 35.13
N ALA A 8 -10.71 -2.91 35.71
CA ALA A 8 -11.51 -2.23 36.72
C ALA A 8 -12.80 -1.61 36.16
N ARG A 9 -12.79 -1.22 34.87
CA ARG A 9 -13.95 -0.60 34.20
C ARG A 9 -14.77 -1.56 33.34
N PHE A 10 -14.15 -2.62 32.83
CA PHE A 10 -14.76 -3.55 31.89
C PHE A 10 -14.48 -5.01 32.28
N LYS A 11 -15.45 -5.89 32.03
CA LYS A 11 -15.24 -7.34 32.15
C LYS A 11 -14.32 -7.83 31.03
N ILE A 12 -13.02 -7.91 31.30
CA ILE A 12 -12.00 -8.31 30.31
C ILE A 12 -11.29 -9.58 30.77
N HIS A 13 -11.19 -10.55 29.86
CA HIS A 13 -10.31 -11.71 30.01
C HIS A 13 -8.98 -11.45 29.30
N ASP A 14 -7.87 -11.53 30.05
CA ASP A 14 -6.52 -11.42 29.48
C ASP A 14 -6.08 -12.78 28.94
N GLN A 15 -5.98 -12.91 27.62
CA GLN A 15 -5.54 -14.13 26.94
C GLN A 15 -4.01 -14.18 26.74
N GLY A 16 -3.27 -13.29 27.40
CA GLY A 16 -1.82 -13.20 27.25
C GLY A 16 -1.40 -12.42 25.99
N PRO A 17 -0.15 -12.59 25.54
CA PRO A 17 0.35 -11.93 24.33
C PRO A 17 -0.42 -12.36 23.07
N THR A 18 -0.91 -11.40 22.29
CA THR A 18 -1.62 -11.66 21.04
C THR A 18 -0.68 -12.31 20.01
N SER A 19 -1.02 -13.53 19.59
CA SER A 19 -0.35 -14.27 18.51
C SER A 19 -1.14 -14.26 17.20
N PHE A 20 -2.45 -14.03 17.26
CA PHE A 20 -3.34 -13.89 16.10
C PHE A 20 -4.38 -12.80 16.36
N LEU A 21 -4.67 -12.00 15.34
CA LEU A 21 -5.74 -11.01 15.35
C LEU A 21 -6.43 -10.98 13.98
N LEU A 22 -7.73 -11.25 13.95
CA LEU A 22 -8.55 -11.18 12.73
C LEU A 22 -7.92 -11.90 11.53
N GLY A 23 -7.33 -13.09 11.70
CA GLY A 23 -6.70 -13.85 10.61
C GLY A 23 -5.26 -13.44 10.26
N VAL A 24 -4.67 -12.47 10.98
CA VAL A 24 -3.27 -12.06 10.87
C VAL A 24 -2.46 -12.71 11.99
N LYS A 25 -1.36 -13.37 11.66
CA LYS A 25 -0.38 -13.88 12.63
C LYS A 25 0.51 -12.72 13.10
N LEU A 26 0.65 -12.56 14.41
CA LEU A 26 1.54 -11.61 15.05
C LEU A 26 2.69 -12.35 15.73
N GLU A 27 3.91 -11.98 15.38
CA GLU A 27 5.12 -12.47 16.02
C GLU A 27 5.86 -11.29 16.63
N ARG A 28 6.17 -11.38 17.93
CA ARG A 28 6.86 -10.33 18.66
C ARG A 28 8.17 -10.89 19.19
N ASP A 29 9.28 -10.34 18.75
CA ASP A 29 10.60 -10.65 19.28
C ASP A 29 11.06 -9.48 20.17
N ARG A 30 11.17 -9.76 21.46
CA ARG A 30 11.57 -8.77 22.47
C ARG A 30 13.07 -8.52 22.48
N GLN A 31 13.88 -9.47 22.02
CA GLN A 31 15.34 -9.32 21.99
C GLN A 31 15.76 -8.44 20.81
N SER A 32 15.17 -8.66 19.64
CA SER A 32 15.41 -7.82 18.46
C SER A 32 14.53 -6.58 18.39
N HIS A 33 13.60 -6.40 19.35
CA HIS A 33 12.61 -5.32 19.36
C HIS A 33 11.79 -5.23 18.06
N THR A 34 11.34 -6.38 17.55
CA THR A 34 10.56 -6.44 16.31
C THR A 34 9.14 -6.98 16.51
N ILE A 35 8.25 -6.54 15.62
CA ILE A 35 6.89 -7.06 15.47
C ILE A 35 6.70 -7.40 14.00
N SER A 36 6.27 -8.62 13.70
CA SER A 36 6.01 -9.09 12.34
C SER A 36 4.55 -9.52 12.18
N LEU A 37 3.95 -9.12 11.06
CA LEU A 37 2.60 -9.49 10.64
C LEU A 37 2.67 -10.36 9.39
N SER A 38 1.92 -11.46 9.37
CA SER A 38 1.90 -12.36 8.21
C SER A 38 0.62 -13.19 8.12
N GLN A 39 0.33 -13.72 6.92
CA GLN A 39 -0.83 -14.55 6.65
C GLN A 39 -0.49 -15.78 5.78
N PRO A 40 0.54 -16.58 6.12
CA PRO A 40 1.01 -17.67 5.26
C PRO A 40 -0.07 -18.74 5.02
N ALA A 41 -0.77 -19.17 6.08
CA ALA A 41 -1.83 -20.17 5.98
C ALA A 41 -2.99 -19.70 5.06
N TYR A 42 -3.30 -18.40 5.08
CA TYR A 42 -4.33 -17.84 4.20
C TYR A 42 -3.87 -17.79 2.75
N ILE A 43 -2.59 -17.46 2.50
CA ILE A 43 -1.99 -17.55 1.15
C ILE A 43 -2.03 -19.00 0.65
N GLU A 44 -1.62 -19.97 1.47
CA GLU A 44 -1.64 -21.40 1.13
C GLU A 44 -3.06 -21.88 0.79
N GLN A 45 -4.04 -21.54 1.62
CA GLN A 45 -5.45 -21.85 1.37
C GLN A 45 -5.97 -21.26 0.04
N ILE A 46 -5.59 -20.01 -0.27
CA ILE A 46 -5.92 -19.37 -1.55
C ILE A 46 -5.32 -20.18 -2.71
N LEU A 47 -4.04 -20.57 -2.61
CA LEU A 47 -3.34 -21.30 -3.67
C LEU A 47 -3.96 -22.67 -3.92
N GLU A 48 -4.33 -23.39 -2.86
CA GLU A 48 -5.03 -24.68 -2.93
C GLU A 48 -6.42 -24.54 -3.57
N THR A 49 -7.18 -23.50 -3.19
CA THR A 49 -8.52 -23.22 -3.73
C THR A 49 -8.50 -23.10 -5.26
N TYR A 50 -7.46 -22.46 -5.81
CA TYR A 50 -7.30 -22.27 -7.25
C TYR A 50 -6.37 -23.30 -7.92
N LYS A 51 -5.95 -24.35 -7.20
CA LYS A 51 -5.11 -25.45 -7.68
C LYS A 51 -3.79 -25.00 -8.31
N ILE A 52 -3.12 -24.05 -7.66
CA ILE A 52 -1.86 -23.45 -8.12
C ILE A 52 -0.76 -23.45 -7.04
N GLN A 53 -0.90 -24.26 -6.00
CA GLN A 53 0.11 -24.41 -4.95
C GLN A 53 1.49 -24.84 -5.51
N ASP A 54 1.50 -25.70 -6.53
CA ASP A 54 2.72 -26.22 -7.17
C ASP A 54 3.19 -25.39 -8.38
N CYS A 55 2.60 -24.20 -8.59
CA CYS A 55 2.97 -23.37 -9.74
C CYS A 55 4.38 -22.76 -9.62
N ASN A 56 4.96 -22.43 -10.77
CA ASN A 56 6.16 -21.60 -10.80
C ASN A 56 5.87 -20.20 -10.25
N GLY A 57 6.71 -19.72 -9.35
CA GLY A 57 6.61 -18.37 -8.79
C GLY A 57 6.68 -17.27 -9.86
N ALA A 58 6.15 -16.10 -9.54
CA ALA A 58 6.38 -14.88 -10.30
C ALA A 58 7.22 -13.91 -9.46
N ASP A 59 8.05 -13.09 -10.11
CA ASP A 59 8.94 -12.14 -9.42
C ASP A 59 8.22 -10.85 -9.00
N THR A 60 7.16 -10.48 -9.73
CA THR A 60 6.34 -9.29 -9.47
C THR A 60 4.85 -9.62 -9.64
N PRO A 61 3.93 -8.93 -8.95
CA PRO A 61 2.50 -9.20 -9.05
C PRO A 61 1.90 -8.81 -10.41
N MET A 62 2.49 -7.84 -11.11
CA MET A 62 2.03 -7.33 -12.41
C MET A 62 3.21 -7.14 -13.38
N ALA A 63 2.95 -7.32 -14.67
CA ALA A 63 3.91 -7.01 -15.74
C ALA A 63 3.85 -5.52 -16.10
N GLU A 64 4.95 -4.93 -16.56
CA GLU A 64 4.99 -3.51 -16.96
C GLU A 64 4.16 -3.22 -18.21
N LYS A 65 4.18 -4.13 -19.18
CA LYS A 65 3.41 -4.04 -20.43
C LYS A 65 3.01 -5.44 -20.91
N PRO A 66 1.92 -5.56 -21.69
CA PRO A 66 0.92 -4.52 -21.97
C PRO A 66 0.11 -4.15 -20.71
N LEU A 67 -0.43 -2.93 -20.69
CA LEU A 67 -1.38 -2.51 -19.65
C LEU A 67 -2.74 -3.18 -19.91
N LEU A 68 -3.43 -3.57 -18.84
CA LEU A 68 -4.78 -4.11 -18.92
C LEU A 68 -5.78 -3.01 -19.30
N SER A 69 -6.77 -3.37 -20.10
CA SER A 69 -7.80 -2.45 -20.60
C SER A 69 -9.17 -3.13 -20.64
N THR A 70 -10.22 -2.31 -20.60
CA THR A 70 -11.59 -2.76 -20.90
C THR A 70 -11.70 -3.48 -22.25
N LYS A 71 -10.80 -3.21 -23.21
CA LYS A 71 -10.71 -3.93 -24.48
C LYS A 71 -10.37 -5.40 -24.34
N ASP A 72 -9.72 -5.80 -23.25
CA ASP A 72 -9.41 -7.20 -22.93
C ASP A 72 -10.60 -7.95 -22.29
N SER A 73 -11.72 -7.26 -22.07
CA SER A 73 -12.97 -7.87 -21.62
C SER A 73 -13.62 -8.68 -22.74
N PRO A 74 -14.43 -9.72 -22.42
CA PRO A 74 -15.14 -10.50 -23.43
C PRO A 74 -16.01 -9.64 -24.35
N GLN A 75 -15.79 -9.75 -25.66
CA GLN A 75 -16.56 -9.06 -26.70
C GLN A 75 -17.50 -10.01 -27.45
N THR A 76 -17.17 -11.30 -27.49
CA THR A 76 -17.98 -12.33 -28.14
C THR A 76 -18.73 -13.21 -27.13
N GLU A 77 -19.81 -13.86 -27.56
CA GLU A 77 -20.53 -14.83 -26.72
C GLU A 77 -19.67 -16.03 -26.33
N GLN A 78 -18.71 -16.42 -27.19
CA GLN A 78 -17.77 -17.48 -26.90
C GLN A 78 -16.83 -17.10 -25.73
N GLU A 79 -16.22 -15.91 -25.77
CA GLU A 79 -15.36 -15.42 -24.67
C GLU A 79 -16.14 -15.27 -23.36
N LYS A 80 -17.39 -14.82 -23.43
CA LYS A 80 -18.27 -14.74 -22.25
C LYS A 80 -18.53 -16.12 -21.67
N LEU A 81 -18.75 -17.13 -22.52
CA LEU A 81 -18.95 -18.51 -22.10
C LEU A 81 -17.69 -19.09 -21.43
N GLU A 82 -16.51 -18.80 -21.97
CA GLU A 82 -15.22 -19.19 -21.38
C GLU A 82 -15.01 -18.58 -19.99
N MET A 83 -15.38 -17.30 -19.81
CA MET A 83 -15.22 -16.58 -18.54
C MET A 83 -16.34 -16.86 -17.53
N ARG A 84 -17.47 -17.46 -17.94
CA ARG A 84 -18.69 -17.62 -17.12
C ARG A 84 -18.44 -18.28 -15.77
N ASN A 85 -17.55 -19.27 -15.72
CA ASN A 85 -17.26 -20.05 -14.52
C ASN A 85 -15.92 -19.69 -13.87
N VAL A 86 -15.26 -18.62 -14.32
CA VAL A 86 -14.01 -18.16 -13.73
C VAL A 86 -14.33 -17.42 -12.42
N PRO A 87 -13.78 -17.85 -11.26
CA PRO A 87 -14.09 -17.26 -9.96
C PRO A 87 -13.34 -15.94 -9.72
N TYR A 88 -13.45 -14.99 -10.65
CA TYR A 88 -12.65 -13.76 -10.65
C TYR A 88 -12.93 -12.89 -9.41
N ARG A 89 -14.20 -12.56 -9.15
CA ARG A 89 -14.62 -11.71 -8.01
C ARG A 89 -14.29 -12.35 -6.67
N ASP A 90 -14.48 -13.66 -6.56
CA ASP A 90 -14.16 -14.43 -5.36
C ASP A 90 -12.64 -14.41 -5.08
N SER A 91 -11.82 -14.61 -6.12
CA SER A 91 -10.35 -14.50 -6.03
C SER A 91 -9.92 -13.10 -5.62
N LEU A 92 -10.53 -12.09 -6.23
CA LEU A 92 -10.23 -10.69 -5.99
C LEU A 92 -10.56 -10.28 -4.54
N GLY A 93 -11.69 -10.71 -3.99
CA GLY A 93 -12.06 -10.47 -2.59
C GLY A 93 -11.01 -11.01 -1.61
N LYS A 94 -10.47 -12.21 -1.88
CA LYS A 94 -9.39 -12.80 -1.06
C LYS A 94 -8.10 -11.99 -1.15
N LEU A 95 -7.76 -11.49 -2.34
CA LEU A 95 -6.59 -10.64 -2.58
C LEU A 95 -6.71 -9.25 -1.95
N ILE A 96 -7.90 -8.64 -1.95
CA ILE A 96 -8.16 -7.35 -1.29
C ILE A 96 -7.82 -7.44 0.19
N TYR A 97 -8.28 -8.50 0.86
CA TYR A 97 -8.00 -8.68 2.29
C TYR A 97 -6.49 -8.82 2.58
N LEU A 98 -5.74 -9.59 1.77
CA LEU A 98 -4.27 -9.63 1.87
C LEU A 98 -3.66 -8.24 1.66
N ALA A 99 -4.07 -7.54 0.61
CA ALA A 99 -3.55 -6.22 0.23
C ALA A 99 -3.74 -5.17 1.32
N THR A 100 -4.85 -5.25 2.05
CA THR A 100 -5.18 -4.33 3.15
C THR A 100 -4.55 -4.72 4.48
N ALA A 101 -4.34 -6.01 4.74
CA ALA A 101 -3.88 -6.48 6.04
C ALA A 101 -2.36 -6.63 6.16
N THR A 102 -1.69 -7.32 5.23
CA THR A 102 -0.27 -7.68 5.37
C THR A 102 0.57 -7.62 4.11
N ARG A 103 -0.06 -7.40 2.94
CA ARG A 103 0.60 -7.40 1.62
C ARG A 103 0.45 -6.06 0.91
N PRO A 104 1.05 -4.97 1.44
CA PRO A 104 0.99 -3.66 0.80
C PRO A 104 1.52 -3.70 -0.64
N ASP A 105 2.50 -4.57 -0.91
CA ASP A 105 3.18 -4.78 -2.18
C ASP A 105 2.28 -5.26 -3.34
N ILE A 106 1.08 -5.80 -3.07
CA ILE A 106 0.13 -6.17 -4.13
C ILE A 106 -0.98 -5.12 -4.35
N SER A 107 -1.02 -4.05 -3.56
CA SER A 107 -2.14 -3.12 -3.51
C SER A 107 -2.45 -2.46 -4.86
N TYR A 108 -1.41 -2.02 -5.59
CA TYR A 108 -1.57 -1.47 -6.93
C TYR A 108 -2.21 -2.47 -7.88
N THR A 109 -1.63 -3.67 -7.96
CA THR A 109 -2.10 -4.71 -8.87
C THR A 109 -3.55 -5.11 -8.58
N VAL A 110 -3.89 -5.28 -7.30
CA VAL A 110 -5.27 -5.57 -6.88
C VAL A 110 -6.20 -4.42 -7.25
N GLY A 111 -5.78 -3.16 -7.03
CA GLY A 111 -6.55 -1.97 -7.42
C GLY A 111 -6.84 -1.88 -8.92
N VAL A 112 -5.88 -2.26 -9.77
CA VAL A 112 -6.09 -2.37 -11.23
C VAL A 112 -7.09 -3.48 -11.56
N LEU A 113 -6.90 -4.68 -10.99
CA LEU A 113 -7.78 -5.82 -11.24
C LEU A 113 -9.24 -5.57 -10.79
N CYS A 114 -9.45 -4.77 -9.75
CA CYS A 114 -10.79 -4.36 -9.30
C CYS A 114 -11.60 -3.63 -10.37
N GLN A 115 -10.93 -2.87 -11.26
CA GLN A 115 -11.60 -2.08 -12.31
C GLN A 115 -12.32 -2.97 -13.34
N PHE A 116 -11.90 -4.22 -13.47
CA PHE A 116 -12.48 -5.19 -14.42
C PHE A 116 -13.39 -6.22 -13.75
N SER A 117 -13.76 -6.01 -12.48
CA SER A 117 -14.57 -6.97 -11.72
C SER A 117 -15.97 -7.17 -12.30
N GLU A 118 -16.51 -6.20 -13.03
CA GLU A 118 -17.83 -6.30 -13.65
C GLU A 118 -17.85 -7.31 -14.80
N ASN A 119 -16.90 -7.18 -15.74
CA ASN A 119 -16.79 -7.98 -16.96
C ASN A 119 -15.34 -8.44 -17.20
N PRO A 120 -14.78 -9.36 -16.38
CA PRO A 120 -13.39 -9.79 -16.52
C PRO A 120 -13.19 -10.67 -17.75
N GLY A 121 -12.09 -10.46 -18.48
CA GLY A 121 -11.65 -11.30 -19.59
C GLY A 121 -10.46 -12.18 -19.24
N GLN A 122 -10.02 -12.97 -20.21
CA GLN A 122 -8.94 -13.94 -20.00
C GLN A 122 -7.62 -13.27 -19.62
N ALA A 123 -7.30 -12.10 -20.19
CA ALA A 123 -6.10 -11.35 -19.81
C ALA A 123 -6.15 -10.90 -18.33
N HIS A 124 -7.31 -10.44 -17.86
CA HIS A 124 -7.53 -10.08 -16.46
C HIS A 124 -7.34 -11.29 -15.54
N TRP A 125 -7.84 -12.46 -15.94
CA TRP A 125 -7.67 -13.69 -15.17
C TRP A 125 -6.21 -14.17 -15.13
N LEU A 126 -5.48 -14.06 -16.24
CA LEU A 126 -4.05 -14.38 -16.28
C LEU A 126 -3.23 -13.44 -15.39
N ALA A 127 -3.56 -12.14 -15.38
CA ALA A 127 -2.95 -11.16 -14.50
C ALA A 127 -3.25 -11.45 -13.02
N LEU A 128 -4.49 -11.83 -12.68
CA LEU A 128 -4.82 -12.25 -11.32
C LEU A 128 -4.01 -13.49 -10.91
N LYS A 129 -3.93 -14.52 -11.77
CA LYS A 129 -3.10 -15.71 -11.50
C LYS A 129 -1.62 -15.35 -11.32
N ARG A 130 -1.11 -14.30 -11.98
CA ARG A 130 0.26 -13.81 -11.73
C ARG A 130 0.43 -13.31 -10.29
N VAL A 131 -0.54 -12.59 -9.73
CA VAL A 131 -0.52 -12.18 -8.31
C VAL A 131 -0.42 -13.41 -7.41
N LEU A 132 -1.20 -14.44 -7.68
CA LEU A 132 -1.16 -15.68 -6.89
C LEU A 132 0.19 -16.40 -7.00
N ARG A 133 0.78 -16.47 -8.19
CA ARG A 133 2.15 -17.00 -8.39
C ARG A 133 3.20 -16.18 -7.62
N TYR A 134 3.03 -14.87 -7.55
CA TYR A 134 3.90 -14.00 -6.77
C TYR A 134 3.74 -14.25 -5.25
N LEU A 135 2.50 -14.37 -4.77
CA LEU A 135 2.20 -14.74 -3.37
C LEU A 135 2.79 -16.11 -3.00
N ARG A 136 2.73 -17.09 -3.91
CA ARG A 136 3.37 -18.40 -3.75
C ARG A 136 4.89 -18.28 -3.56
N LYS A 137 5.55 -17.44 -4.36
CA LYS A 137 7.00 -17.21 -4.21
C LYS A 137 7.35 -16.52 -2.89
N THR A 138 6.43 -15.70 -2.37
CA THR A 138 6.65 -14.80 -1.22
C THR A 138 5.79 -15.18 0.00
N THR A 139 5.40 -16.45 0.14
CA THR A 139 4.51 -16.89 1.22
C THR A 139 5.13 -16.70 2.61
N ASN A 140 6.45 -16.76 2.70
CA ASN A 140 7.23 -16.53 3.92
C ASN A 140 7.54 -15.06 4.21
N TYR A 141 7.04 -14.13 3.41
CA TYR A 141 7.30 -12.71 3.63
C TYR A 141 6.44 -12.22 4.79
N LYS A 142 7.04 -11.40 5.66
CA LYS A 142 6.35 -10.79 6.80
C LYS A 142 6.55 -9.29 6.79
N LEU A 143 5.47 -8.56 7.03
CA LEU A 143 5.51 -7.12 7.24
C LEU A 143 6.07 -6.88 8.63
N THR A 144 7.29 -6.34 8.72
CA THR A 144 8.06 -6.29 9.96
C THR A 144 8.38 -4.85 10.35
N TYR A 145 8.11 -4.55 11.61
CA TYR A 145 8.43 -3.31 12.30
C TYR A 145 9.57 -3.56 13.27
N GLY A 146 10.51 -2.62 13.39
CA GLY A 146 11.64 -2.69 14.32
C GLY A 146 12.11 -1.32 14.76
N LEU A 147 13.16 -1.29 15.57
CA LEU A 147 13.79 -0.04 15.97
C LEU A 147 14.51 0.62 14.79
N LYS A 148 14.35 1.94 14.68
CA LYS A 148 15.18 2.81 13.84
C LYS A 148 15.93 3.79 14.75
N PRO A 149 17.07 3.37 15.33
CA PRO A 149 17.80 4.21 16.28
C PRO A 149 18.33 5.51 15.65
N ASP A 150 18.49 5.54 14.32
CA ASP A 150 19.02 6.69 13.59
C ASP A 150 17.94 7.67 13.09
N SER A 151 16.69 7.55 13.55
CA SER A 151 15.56 8.37 13.09
C SER A 151 14.73 8.90 14.25
N ASP A 152 14.72 10.23 14.41
CA ASP A 152 13.86 10.91 15.37
C ASP A 152 12.42 11.09 14.86
N GLU A 153 12.14 10.78 13.59
CA GLU A 153 10.77 10.84 13.06
C GLU A 153 9.92 9.67 13.59
N LEU A 154 8.78 9.99 14.22
CA LEU A 154 7.77 9.01 14.65
C LEU A 154 7.26 8.15 13.48
N PHE A 155 7.08 8.79 12.33
CA PHE A 155 6.69 8.14 11.09
C PHE A 155 7.18 8.93 9.88
N THR A 156 7.36 8.23 8.78
CA THR A 156 7.83 8.79 7.51
C THR A 156 6.79 8.51 6.43
N THR A 157 6.43 9.52 5.63
CA THR A 157 5.38 9.39 4.61
C THR A 157 5.92 9.69 3.22
N HIS A 158 5.58 8.84 2.25
CA HIS A 158 5.93 9.01 0.84
C HIS A 158 4.65 9.02 0.02
N SER A 159 4.58 9.90 -0.97
CA SER A 159 3.48 9.92 -1.93
C SER A 159 4.01 10.01 -3.36
N ASP A 160 3.25 9.46 -4.31
CA ASP A 160 3.52 9.52 -5.74
C ASP A 160 2.21 9.56 -6.52
N ALA A 161 2.23 10.07 -7.75
CA ALA A 161 1.12 9.95 -8.68
C ALA A 161 1.62 9.64 -10.10
N ASP A 162 1.16 8.52 -10.67
CA ASP A 162 1.46 8.17 -12.06
C ASP A 162 0.44 8.83 -13.00
N LEU A 163 0.84 9.86 -13.73
CA LEU A 163 0.00 10.61 -14.66
C LEU A 163 -0.34 9.76 -15.89
N GLY A 164 -1.63 9.58 -16.18
CA GLY A 164 -2.04 8.92 -17.41
C GLY A 164 -1.82 7.40 -17.44
N GLY A 165 -1.47 6.79 -16.30
CA GLY A 165 -1.16 5.35 -16.22
C GLY A 165 -2.33 4.41 -16.53
N ASN A 166 -3.57 4.91 -16.54
CA ASN A 166 -4.75 4.12 -16.88
C ASN A 166 -4.98 4.07 -18.41
N ALA A 167 -4.96 2.86 -18.98
CA ALA A 167 -5.11 2.65 -20.42
C ALA A 167 -6.49 3.04 -20.99
N ASP A 168 -7.55 3.04 -20.17
CA ASP A 168 -8.92 3.27 -20.62
C ASP A 168 -9.35 4.74 -20.52
N ASN A 169 -8.94 5.44 -19.46
CA ASN A 169 -9.46 6.78 -19.14
C ASN A 169 -8.38 7.84 -18.86
N THR A 170 -7.10 7.47 -19.00
CA THR A 170 -5.93 8.34 -18.78
C THR A 170 -5.90 9.04 -17.41
N ARG A 171 -6.67 8.55 -16.44
CA ARG A 171 -6.61 9.08 -15.07
C ARG A 171 -5.35 8.61 -14.38
N SER A 172 -4.86 9.47 -13.50
CA SER A 172 -3.66 9.19 -12.73
C SER A 172 -3.94 8.20 -11.60
N THR A 173 -2.95 7.40 -11.23
CA THR A 173 -3.03 6.56 -10.02
C THR A 173 -2.26 7.24 -8.89
N ALA A 174 -2.95 7.58 -7.82
CA ALA A 174 -2.39 8.15 -6.60
C ALA A 174 -1.95 7.02 -5.65
N GLY A 175 -0.74 7.14 -5.11
CA GLY A 175 -0.15 6.19 -4.18
C GLY A 175 0.46 6.88 -2.98
N PHE A 176 0.32 6.28 -1.80
CA PHE A 176 1.10 6.71 -0.64
C PHE A 176 1.41 5.54 0.30
N VAL A 177 2.45 5.72 1.11
CA VAL A 177 2.75 4.89 2.26
C VAL A 177 3.27 5.71 3.43
N MET A 178 2.79 5.36 4.61
CA MET A 178 3.29 5.81 5.89
C MET A 178 3.95 4.63 6.60
N SER A 179 5.16 4.85 7.09
CA SER A 179 5.98 3.81 7.71
C SER A 179 6.38 4.19 9.14
N ILE A 180 6.31 3.22 10.04
CA ILE A 180 6.79 3.31 11.43
C ILE A 180 7.74 2.14 11.65
N GLY A 181 8.91 2.39 12.25
CA GLY A 181 9.87 1.31 12.54
C GLY A 181 10.33 0.53 11.30
N GLY A 182 10.34 1.17 10.12
CA GLY A 182 10.76 0.55 8.86
C GLY A 182 9.72 -0.34 8.17
N GLY A 183 8.53 -0.51 8.76
CA GLY A 183 7.41 -1.21 8.13
C GLY A 183 6.25 -0.27 7.79
N ALA A 184 5.53 -0.59 6.72
CA ALA A 184 4.32 0.13 6.33
C ALA A 184 3.20 -0.09 7.37
N VAL A 185 2.60 1.00 7.84
CA VAL A 185 1.47 0.97 8.79
C VAL A 185 0.18 1.46 8.16
N MET A 186 0.27 2.30 7.13
CA MET A 186 -0.86 2.80 6.37
C MET A 186 -0.42 3.04 4.93
N TRP A 187 -1.22 2.62 3.96
CA TRP A 187 -0.89 2.77 2.55
C TRP A 187 -2.17 2.82 1.72
N SER A 188 -2.03 3.32 0.50
CA SER A 188 -3.13 3.34 -0.46
C SER A 188 -2.59 3.33 -1.89
N SER A 189 -3.35 2.69 -2.78
CA SER A 189 -3.25 2.82 -4.24
C SER A 189 -4.65 3.08 -4.76
N ARG A 190 -4.89 4.25 -5.36
CA ARG A 190 -6.22 4.67 -5.82
C ARG A 190 -6.15 5.41 -7.14
N LEU A 191 -7.02 5.02 -8.06
CA LEU A 191 -7.25 5.80 -9.28
C LEU A 191 -7.88 7.15 -8.90
N GLN A 192 -7.31 8.24 -9.38
CA GLN A 192 -7.84 9.58 -9.15
C GLN A 192 -9.22 9.72 -9.81
N ARG A 193 -10.12 10.48 -9.17
CA ARG A 193 -11.50 10.66 -9.66
C ARG A 193 -11.56 11.51 -10.93
N HIS A 194 -10.64 12.46 -11.05
CA HIS A 194 -10.56 13.38 -12.17
C HIS A 194 -9.28 13.09 -12.96
N THR A 195 -9.32 13.37 -14.27
CA THR A 195 -8.15 13.31 -15.13
C THR A 195 -7.32 14.57 -14.89
N SER A 196 -6.09 14.41 -14.43
CA SER A 196 -5.17 15.54 -14.26
C SER A 196 -4.60 16.00 -15.60
N LEU A 197 -4.38 17.31 -15.73
CA LEU A 197 -3.84 17.91 -16.95
C LEU A 197 -2.30 18.01 -16.92
N SER A 198 -1.69 17.78 -15.77
CA SER A 198 -0.23 17.79 -15.60
C SER A 198 0.21 16.86 -14.46
N SER A 199 1.48 16.46 -14.45
CA SER A 199 2.07 15.66 -13.36
C SER A 199 2.02 16.42 -12.04
N THR A 200 2.33 17.71 -12.08
CA THR A 200 2.24 18.61 -10.93
C THR A 200 0.85 18.60 -10.32
N GLU A 201 -0.21 18.61 -11.12
CA GLU A 201 -1.59 18.55 -10.62
C GLU A 201 -1.90 17.21 -9.93
N SER A 202 -1.56 16.08 -10.56
CA SER A 202 -1.85 14.75 -10.01
C SER A 202 -1.05 14.49 -8.73
N GLU A 203 0.22 14.86 -8.72
CA GLU A 203 1.07 14.71 -7.55
C GLU A 203 0.63 15.61 -6.41
N TYR A 204 0.25 16.85 -6.70
CA TYR A 204 -0.21 17.74 -5.65
C TYR A 204 -1.54 17.29 -5.03
N THR A 205 -2.47 16.83 -5.86
CA THR A 205 -3.72 16.23 -5.39
C THR A 205 -3.45 15.04 -4.48
N THR A 206 -2.45 14.23 -4.83
CA THR A 206 -2.02 13.07 -4.04
C THR A 206 -1.33 13.49 -2.75
N ALA A 207 -0.46 14.48 -2.78
CA ALA A 207 0.23 15.03 -1.61
C ALA A 207 -0.77 15.63 -0.61
N SER A 208 -1.78 16.36 -1.07
CA SER A 208 -2.82 16.91 -0.20
C SER A 208 -3.69 15.83 0.43
N ALA A 209 -4.10 14.81 -0.34
CA ALA A 209 -4.86 13.68 0.21
C ALA A 209 -4.02 12.91 1.24
N THR A 210 -2.73 12.68 0.94
CA THR A 210 -1.77 12.05 1.86
C THR A 210 -1.58 12.88 3.12
N GLY A 211 -1.49 14.21 2.99
CA GLY A 211 -1.39 15.11 4.11
C GLY A 211 -2.58 14.98 5.07
N CYS A 212 -3.80 14.80 4.58
CA CYS A 212 -4.96 14.57 5.45
C CYS A 212 -4.77 13.32 6.33
N GLU A 213 -4.27 12.23 5.74
CA GLU A 213 -3.96 10.98 6.45
C GLU A 213 -2.81 11.19 7.46
N MET A 214 -1.83 12.05 7.14
CA MET A 214 -0.77 12.44 8.08
C MET A 214 -1.30 13.21 9.28
N ILE A 215 -2.22 14.16 9.09
CA ILE A 215 -2.84 14.90 10.21
C ILE A 215 -3.61 13.94 11.09
N TRP A 216 -4.37 13.00 10.50
CA TRP A 216 -5.05 11.96 11.28
C TRP A 216 -4.06 11.11 12.11
N MET A 217 -2.95 10.66 11.50
CA MET A 217 -1.93 9.91 12.24
C MET A 217 -1.31 10.75 13.37
N ARG A 218 -1.05 12.04 13.14
CA ARG A 218 -0.52 12.95 14.17
C ARG A 218 -1.48 13.06 15.34
N SER A 219 -2.77 13.30 15.09
CA SER A 219 -3.80 13.32 16.14
C SER A 219 -3.84 12.00 16.90
N PHE A 220 -3.80 10.86 16.21
CA PHE A 220 -3.79 9.55 16.85
C PHE A 220 -2.56 9.33 17.75
N LEU A 221 -1.37 9.70 17.27
CA LEU A 221 -0.13 9.56 18.02
C LEU A 221 -0.07 10.49 19.24
N ASP A 222 -0.60 11.71 19.10
CA ASP A 222 -0.76 12.68 20.18
C ASP A 222 -1.68 12.15 21.29
N GLU A 223 -2.84 11.60 20.93
CA GLU A 223 -3.80 11.01 21.86
C GLU A 223 -3.22 9.84 22.67
N ILE A 224 -2.27 9.07 22.11
CA ILE A 224 -1.60 7.96 22.81
C ILE A 224 -0.29 8.37 23.49
N GLY A 225 0.03 9.67 23.52
CA GLY A 225 1.09 10.25 24.34
C GLY A 225 2.43 10.49 23.63
N TYR A 226 2.49 10.44 22.29
CA TYR A 226 3.67 10.88 21.54
C TYR A 226 3.56 12.36 21.25
N ASP A 227 4.62 13.12 21.54
CA ASP A 227 4.67 14.54 21.19
C ASP A 227 4.75 14.70 19.67
N THR A 228 3.65 15.11 19.04
CA THR A 228 3.64 15.49 17.63
C THR A 228 3.66 17.01 17.44
N ALA A 229 3.30 17.79 18.46
CA ALA A 229 3.16 19.24 18.38
C ALA A 229 4.52 19.95 18.25
N SER A 230 5.58 19.40 18.83
CA SER A 230 6.90 20.04 18.83
C SER A 230 7.63 19.99 17.48
N TYR A 231 7.26 19.09 16.57
CA TYR A 231 7.96 18.94 15.29
C TYR A 231 7.03 18.51 14.13
N PRO A 232 7.33 18.95 12.90
CA PRO A 232 6.55 18.58 11.73
C PRO A 232 6.82 17.12 11.33
N SER A 233 5.80 16.48 10.75
CA SER A 233 5.97 15.17 10.11
C SER A 233 6.34 15.33 8.64
N THR A 234 7.28 14.52 8.13
CA THR A 234 7.78 14.68 6.76
C THR A 234 6.93 13.93 5.72
N LEU A 235 6.55 14.66 4.68
CA LEU A 235 5.98 14.15 3.44
C LEU A 235 7.02 14.23 2.32
N PHE A 236 7.46 13.07 1.84
CA PHE A 236 8.36 12.95 0.70
C PHE A 236 7.57 12.89 -0.61
N VAL A 237 7.94 13.76 -1.55
CA VAL A 237 7.40 13.85 -2.91
C VAL A 237 8.55 13.99 -3.91
N ASP A 238 8.38 13.53 -5.15
CA ASP A 238 9.45 13.53 -6.16
C ASP A 238 9.35 14.67 -7.18
N ASN A 239 8.27 15.46 -7.20
CA ASN A 239 8.19 16.66 -8.05
C ASN A 239 8.54 17.94 -7.30
N ALA A 240 9.68 18.52 -7.71
CA ALA A 240 10.15 19.81 -7.23
C ALA A 240 9.13 20.94 -7.42
N SER A 241 8.31 20.90 -8.46
CA SER A 241 7.26 21.91 -8.70
C SER A 241 6.19 21.84 -7.62
N ALA A 242 5.77 20.63 -7.21
CA ALA A 242 4.81 20.47 -6.12
C ALA A 242 5.33 21.06 -4.80
N ILE A 243 6.64 20.94 -4.55
CA ILE A 243 7.32 21.49 -3.38
C ILE A 243 7.36 23.02 -3.42
N GLN A 244 7.75 23.59 -4.57
CA GLN A 244 7.80 25.04 -4.73
C GLN A 244 6.43 25.68 -4.50
N VAL A 245 5.37 25.06 -5.04
CA VAL A 245 4.02 25.53 -4.80
C VAL A 245 3.63 25.35 -3.34
N ALA A 246 4.02 24.29 -2.64
CA ALA A 246 3.77 24.16 -1.20
C ALA A 246 4.49 25.21 -0.33
N LYS A 247 5.64 25.74 -0.78
CA LYS A 247 6.47 26.67 0.01
C LYS A 247 6.26 28.16 -0.28
N ASN A 248 5.85 28.55 -1.49
CA ASN A 248 5.73 29.95 -1.88
C ASN A 248 4.27 30.46 -1.92
N PRO A 249 3.86 31.38 -1.03
CA PRO A 249 2.52 31.99 -1.05
C PRO A 249 2.25 32.80 -2.32
N GLU A 250 3.29 33.44 -2.88
CA GLU A 250 3.20 34.28 -4.08
C GLU A 250 2.93 33.48 -5.36
N HIS A 251 3.19 32.16 -5.34
CA HIS A 251 2.79 31.29 -6.43
C HIS A 251 1.28 31.02 -6.33
N GLN A 252 0.48 31.87 -6.95
CA GLN A 252 -0.91 31.54 -7.20
C GLN A 252 -0.97 30.44 -8.26
N SER A 253 -1.37 29.24 -7.83
CA SER A 253 -1.65 28.16 -8.78
C SER A 253 -2.73 28.64 -9.76
N THR A 254 -2.41 28.64 -11.05
CA THR A 254 -3.37 28.92 -12.12
C THR A 254 -4.41 27.82 -12.25
N MET A 255 -4.20 26.67 -11.60
CA MET A 255 -5.09 25.50 -11.58
C MET A 255 -6.22 25.68 -10.54
N LYS A 256 -7.29 26.35 -10.95
CA LYS A 256 -8.43 26.67 -10.07
C LYS A 256 -9.08 25.44 -9.43
N HIS A 257 -9.12 24.30 -10.12
CA HIS A 257 -9.79 23.08 -9.67
C HIS A 257 -9.08 22.34 -8.53
N VAL A 258 -7.80 22.61 -8.31
CA VAL A 258 -6.99 22.02 -7.23
C VAL A 258 -6.55 23.06 -6.19
N HIS A 259 -6.99 24.32 -6.33
CA HIS A 259 -6.62 25.45 -5.48
C HIS A 259 -6.90 25.24 -3.99
N ARG A 260 -7.98 24.53 -3.64
CA ARG A 260 -8.29 24.21 -2.24
C ARG A 260 -7.27 23.26 -1.62
N SER A 261 -6.89 22.22 -2.36
CA SER A 261 -5.80 21.32 -1.97
C SER A 261 -4.50 22.10 -1.78
N PHE A 262 -4.25 23.08 -2.68
CA PHE A 262 -3.10 23.99 -2.59
C PHE A 262 -3.04 24.75 -1.28
N ASN A 263 -4.11 25.44 -0.92
CA ASN A 263 -4.13 26.24 0.30
C ASN A 263 -4.08 25.35 1.55
N TRP A 264 -4.78 24.22 1.55
CA TRP A 264 -4.84 23.34 2.71
C TRP A 264 -3.44 22.83 3.14
N ILE A 265 -2.64 22.26 2.24
CA ILE A 265 -1.33 21.74 2.63
C ILE A 265 -0.35 22.87 2.96
N ARG A 266 -0.48 24.05 2.32
CA ARG A 266 0.28 25.25 2.69
C ARG A 266 0.01 25.68 4.11
N GLU A 267 -1.26 25.70 4.52
CA GLU A 267 -1.65 26.01 5.90
C GLU A 267 -1.00 25.01 6.88
N ARG A 268 -1.00 23.71 6.55
CA ARG A 268 -0.32 22.68 7.37
C ARG A 268 1.19 22.87 7.46
N VAL A 269 1.82 23.31 6.38
CA VAL A 269 3.25 23.65 6.37
C VAL A 269 3.52 24.91 7.20
N ALA A 270 2.70 25.94 7.06
CA ALA A 270 2.83 27.20 7.81
C ALA A 270 2.63 26.99 9.32
N ASN A 271 1.73 26.07 9.71
CA ASN A 271 1.49 25.68 11.09
C ASN A 271 2.57 24.74 11.67
N ASN A 272 3.63 24.42 10.90
CA ASN A 272 4.67 23.48 11.29
C ASN A 272 4.14 22.06 11.61
N GLU A 273 3.01 21.65 11.00
CA GLU A 273 2.42 20.32 11.16
C GLU A 273 3.01 19.33 10.14
N ILE A 274 3.25 19.79 8.91
CA ILE A 274 3.79 18.99 7.80
C ILE A 274 5.03 19.66 7.22
N ARG A 275 6.08 18.87 6.98
CA ARG A 275 7.25 19.29 6.20
C ARG A 275 7.25 18.57 4.87
N VAL A 276 7.16 19.31 3.76
CA VAL A 276 7.28 18.72 2.42
C VAL A 276 8.74 18.71 1.98
N ALA A 277 9.27 17.52 1.65
CA ALA A 277 10.65 17.29 1.25
C ALA A 277 10.74 16.58 -0.09
N HIS A 278 11.78 16.91 -0.88
CA HIS A 278 12.05 16.25 -2.14
C HIS A 278 12.72 14.90 -1.91
N ILE A 279 12.30 13.88 -2.65
CA ILE A 279 13.00 12.61 -2.78
C ILE A 279 13.16 12.23 -4.25
N PRO A 280 14.30 11.70 -4.71
CA PRO A 280 14.39 11.21 -6.08
C PRO A 280 13.43 10.04 -6.32
N GLY A 281 12.70 10.03 -7.46
CA GLY A 281 11.78 8.94 -7.83
C GLY A 281 12.44 7.55 -7.93
N ALA A 282 13.77 7.47 -8.04
CA ALA A 282 14.51 6.21 -7.95
C ALA A 282 14.40 5.53 -6.57
N VAL A 283 14.17 6.32 -5.51
CA VAL A 283 14.07 5.87 -4.12
C VAL A 283 12.74 6.24 -3.47
N ASN A 284 11.78 6.77 -4.23
CA ASN A 284 10.42 7.02 -3.76
C ASN A 284 9.64 5.70 -3.69
N VAL A 285 9.51 5.10 -2.50
CA VAL A 285 8.78 3.83 -2.31
C VAL A 285 7.31 3.92 -2.74
N ALA A 286 6.72 5.12 -2.82
CA ALA A 286 5.32 5.29 -3.21
C ALA A 286 5.03 4.85 -4.66
N ASP A 287 6.05 4.80 -5.53
CA ASP A 287 5.98 4.28 -6.91
C ASP A 287 5.36 2.87 -7.00
N ILE A 288 5.58 2.02 -5.98
CA ILE A 288 5.01 0.66 -5.95
C ILE A 288 3.48 0.66 -5.92
N PHE A 289 2.88 1.78 -5.51
CA PHE A 289 1.43 1.96 -5.41
C PHE A 289 0.83 2.66 -6.64
N THR A 290 1.62 3.11 -7.63
CA THR A 290 1.12 3.93 -8.73
C THR A 290 1.24 3.28 -10.09
N LYS A 291 2.23 2.41 -10.29
CA LYS A 291 2.53 1.79 -11.58
C LYS A 291 3.16 0.40 -11.43
N PRO A 292 3.11 -0.47 -12.45
CA PRO A 292 3.86 -1.71 -12.43
C PRO A 292 5.36 -1.40 -12.47
N LEU A 293 6.15 -2.16 -11.73
CA LEU A 293 7.59 -1.98 -11.62
C LEU A 293 8.35 -3.22 -12.09
N GLY A 294 9.51 -3.00 -12.69
CA GLY A 294 10.47 -4.06 -12.97
C GLY A 294 10.98 -4.72 -11.69
N ARG A 295 11.37 -5.99 -11.79
CA ARG A 295 11.72 -6.85 -10.64
C ARG A 295 12.65 -6.18 -9.63
N ILE A 296 13.77 -5.61 -10.08
CA ILE A 296 14.80 -5.07 -9.19
C ILE A 296 14.22 -3.94 -8.34
N LYS A 297 13.51 -2.99 -8.97
CA LYS A 297 12.90 -1.85 -8.27
C LYS A 297 11.74 -2.29 -7.37
N PHE A 298 10.93 -3.25 -7.83
CA PHE A 298 9.84 -3.82 -7.04
C PHE A 298 10.34 -4.53 -5.77
N GLU A 299 11.36 -5.40 -5.88
CA GLU A 299 11.94 -6.11 -4.73
C GLU A 299 12.58 -5.12 -3.73
N GLN A 300 13.24 -4.07 -4.22
CA GLN A 300 13.77 -2.99 -3.39
C GLN A 300 12.65 -2.28 -2.60
N PHE A 301 11.57 -1.87 -3.28
CA PHE A 301 10.48 -1.17 -2.63
C PHE A 301 9.67 -2.06 -1.69
N ALA A 302 9.43 -3.32 -2.04
CA ALA A 302 8.82 -4.29 -1.12
C ALA A 302 9.63 -4.40 0.20
N LYS A 303 10.97 -4.44 0.10
CA LYS A 303 11.84 -4.41 1.28
C LYS A 303 11.72 -3.08 2.05
N MET A 304 11.64 -1.94 1.37
CA MET A 304 11.44 -0.62 2.01
C MET A 304 10.09 -0.49 2.71
N LEU A 305 9.07 -1.26 2.30
CA LEU A 305 7.78 -1.39 3.01
C LEU A 305 7.90 -2.23 4.30
N GLY A 306 9.07 -2.78 4.61
CA GLY A 306 9.29 -3.72 5.71
C GLY A 306 8.83 -5.13 5.41
N LEU A 307 8.49 -5.45 4.16
CA LEU A 307 8.08 -6.78 3.75
C LEU A 307 9.33 -7.62 3.41
N ILE A 308 9.75 -8.45 4.36
CA ILE A 308 11.02 -9.19 4.28
C ILE A 308 10.80 -10.71 4.33
N PRO A 309 11.63 -11.50 3.62
CA PRO A 309 11.59 -12.95 3.70
C PRO A 309 12.00 -13.41 5.10
N HIS A 310 11.16 -14.19 5.75
CA HIS A 310 11.53 -14.89 6.97
C HIS A 310 11.92 -16.33 6.61
N PRO A 311 12.99 -16.91 7.18
CA PRO A 311 13.30 -18.31 6.96
C PRO A 311 12.08 -19.16 7.36
N HIS A 312 11.65 -20.04 6.46
CA HIS A 312 10.70 -21.08 6.83
C HIS A 312 11.36 -21.89 7.94
N ALA A 313 10.78 -21.92 9.13
CA ALA A 313 10.91 -23.10 9.96
C ALA A 313 10.24 -24.20 9.12
N ARG A 314 11.03 -24.95 8.33
CA ARG A 314 10.53 -26.18 7.73
C ARG A 314 9.98 -26.97 8.90
N THR A 315 8.67 -27.13 8.96
CA THR A 315 8.00 -28.06 9.85
C THR A 315 8.72 -29.39 9.64
N GLN A 316 9.51 -29.82 10.63
CA GLN A 316 9.91 -31.21 10.69
C GLN A 316 8.59 -31.97 10.72
N SER A 317 8.26 -32.64 9.62
CA SER A 317 7.30 -33.73 9.70
C SER A 317 7.94 -34.76 10.64
N MET A 318 7.54 -34.74 11.90
CA MET A 318 7.71 -35.92 12.73
C MET A 318 6.89 -37.02 12.04
N ARG A 319 7.63 -38.05 11.63
CA ARG A 319 7.10 -39.34 11.19
C ARG A 319 6.27 -39.98 12.29
#